data_AF-A0A6A4DFZ6-F1
#
_entry.id   AF-A0A6A4DFZ6-F1
#
_cell.length_a   1.000
_cell.length_b   1.000
_cell.length_c   1.000
_cell.angle_alpha   90.00
_cell.angle_beta   90.00
_cell.angle_gamma   90.00
#
_symmetry.space_group_name_H-M   'P 1'
#
loop_
_entity.id
_entity.type
_entity.pdbx_description
1 polymer ?
#
loop_
_entity_poly.entity_id
_entity_poly.type
_entity_poly.pdbx_seq_one_letter_code
_entity_poly.pdbx_strand_id
1 'polypeptide(L)' 'MPSEPKHGLAARTRVLDAHKEGRDWVLVADHNGIPPTTAAASSSASR' A
#
# COMPACT_ATOMS: atom_id res chain seq x y z
N MET A 1 -19.39 7.13 11.46
CA MET A 1 -18.69 7.57 10.24
C MET A 1 -17.66 6.49 9.92
N PRO A 2 -17.73 5.75 8.80
CA PRO A 2 -16.57 4.99 8.38
C PRO A 2 -15.53 6.01 7.93
N SER A 3 -14.40 6.09 8.62
CA SER A 3 -13.28 6.90 8.19
C SER A 3 -12.94 6.47 6.77
N GLU A 4 -13.06 7.38 5.80
CA GLU A 4 -12.52 7.16 4.47
C GLU A 4 -11.10 6.59 4.62
N PRO A 5 -10.74 5.50 3.92
CA PRO A 5 -9.37 5.04 3.92
C PRO A 5 -8.53 6.18 3.34
N LYS A 6 -7.86 6.93 4.22
CA LYS A 6 -6.98 8.07 3.89
C LYS A 6 -5.90 7.68 2.88
N HIS A 7 -5.70 6.39 2.65
CA HIS A 7 -4.88 5.81 1.60
C HIS A 7 -5.77 5.44 0.41
N GLY A 8 -5.99 6.41 -0.48
CA GLY A 8 -6.69 6.17 -1.73
C GLY A 8 -6.01 5.07 -2.55
N LEU A 9 -6.78 4.38 -3.40
CA LEU A 9 -6.30 3.29 -4.27
C LEU A 9 -5.00 3.65 -5.02
N ALA A 10 -4.87 4.91 -5.45
CA ALA A 10 -3.68 5.44 -6.12
C ALA A 10 -2.40 5.32 -5.29
N ALA A 11 -2.46 5.54 -3.97
CA ALA A 11 -1.31 5.42 -3.07
C ALA A 11 -0.83 3.96 -3.00
N ARG A 12 -1.77 3.01 -2.93
CA ARG A 12 -1.47 1.57 -2.92
C ARG A 12 -0.88 1.10 -4.25
N THR A 13 -1.41 1.59 -5.37
CA THR A 13 -0.88 1.29 -6.71
C THR A 13 0.57 1.73 -6.85
N ARG A 14 0.92 2.94 -6.40
CA ARG A 14 2.30 3.46 -6.46
C ARG A 14 3.29 2.60 -5.66
N VAL A 15 2.88 2.16 -4.47
CA VAL A 15 3.71 1.27 -3.64
C VAL A 15 3.91 -0.09 -4.32
N LEU A 16 2.85 -0.65 -4.92
CA LEU A 16 2.92 -1.90 -5.66
C LEU A 16 3.80 -1.81 -6.92
N ASP A 17 3.72 -0.71 -7.66
CA ASP A 17 4.57 -0.48 -8.83
C ASP A 17 6.04 -0.32 -8.43
N ALA A 18 6.33 0.44 -7.38
CA ALA A 18 7.69 0.55 -6.84
C ALA A 18 8.25 -0.81 -6.39
N HIS A 19 7.41 -1.65 -5.75
CA HIS A 19 7.79 -3.00 -5.33
C HIS A 19 8.08 -3.91 -6.54
N LYS A 20 7.24 -3.86 -7.59
CA LYS A 20 7.43 -4.64 -8.82
C LYS A 20 8.69 -4.23 -9.59
N GLU A 21 9.01 -2.94 -9.60
CA GLU A 21 10.19 -2.40 -10.26
C GLU A 21 11.49 -2.58 -9.44
N GLY A 22 11.41 -3.20 -8.25
CA GLY A 22 12.55 -3.38 -7.36
C GLY A 22 13.11 -2.06 -6.79
N ARG A 23 12.32 -0.99 -6.85
CA ARG A 23 12.65 0.30 -6.23
C ARG A 23 12.35 0.26 -4.73
N ASP A 24 12.85 1.27 -4.02
CA ASP A 24 12.58 1.43 -2.59
C ASP A 24 11.10 1.79 -2.35
N TRP A 25 10.28 0.75 -2.28
CA TRP A 25 8.85 0.85 -2.05
C TRP A 25 8.52 1.26 -0.62
N VAL A 26 9.45 1.10 0.33
CA VAL A 26 9.26 1.51 1.74
C VAL A 26 9.24 3.03 1.83
N LEU A 27 10.15 3.70 1.11
CA LEU A 27 10.16 5.16 0.99
C LEU A 27 8.90 5.69 0.28
N VAL A 28 8.42 4.98 -0.74
CA VAL A 28 7.14 5.31 -1.40
C VAL A 28 5.96 5.10 -0.46
N ALA A 29 5.96 4.06 0.36
CA ALA A 29 4.92 3.82 1.35
C ALA A 29 4.88 4.92 2.41
N ASP A 30 6.04 5.29 2.96
CA ASP A 30 6.19 6.38 3.94
C ASP A 30 5.68 7.72 3.38
N HIS A 31 6.09 8.07 2.16
CA HIS A 31 5.63 9.31 1.49
C HIS A 31 4.12 9.33 1.24
N ASN A 32 3.50 8.16 1.05
CA ASN A 32 2.06 8.03 0.87
C ASN A 32 1.31 7.75 2.20
N GLY A 33 2.03 7.82 3.33
CA GLY A 33 1.50 7.55 4.66
C GLY A 33 0.99 6.12 4.84
N ILE A 34 1.35 5.20 3.95
CA ILE A 34 0.98 3.79 4.04
C ILE A 34 1.95 3.14 5.02
N PRO A 35 1.47 2.65 6.18
CA PRO A 35 2.35 1.96 7.10
C PRO A 35 2.94 0.73 6.39
N PRO A 36 4.27 0.51 6.46
CA PRO A 36 4.93 -0.63 5.83
C PRO A 36 4.42 -1.98 6.37
N THR A 37 3.66 -1.95 7.46
CA THR A 37 2.99 -3.10 8.10
C THR A 37 1.74 -3.61 7.38
N THR A 38 1.26 -2.99 6.30
CA THR A 38 -0.01 -3.38 5.65
C THR A 38 0.13 -3.89 4.21
N ALA A 39 1.36 -4.18 3.74
CA ALA A 39 1.53 -4.88 2.46
C ALA A 39 1.14 -6.38 2.53
N ALA A 40 0.94 -6.95 3.73
CA ALA A 40 0.61 -8.36 3.93
C ALA A 40 -0.89 -8.70 3.93
N ALA A 41 -1.79 -7.72 3.80
CA ALA A 41 -3.24 -7.96 3.82
C ALA A 41 -3.90 -7.71 2.44
N SER A 42 -3.39 -8.36 1.40
CA SER A 42 -4.15 -8.60 0.17
C SER A 42 -3.86 -9.99 -0.40
N SER A 43 -3.74 -10.98 0.48
CA SER A 43 -3.83 -12.41 0.16
C SER A 43 -4.57 -13.13 1.28
N SER A 44 -5.80 -12.72 1.55
CA SER A 44 -6.81 -13.65 2.07
C SER A 44 -7.89 -13.72 1.02
N ALA A 45 -7.58 -14.49 -0.03
CA ALA A 45 -8.60 -15.07 -0.87
C ALA A 45 -9.64 -15.71 0.05
N SER A 46 -10.90 -15.34 -0.17
CA SER A 46 -12.07 -16.00 0.37
C SER A 46 -11.86 -17.51 0.38
N ARG A 47 -11.93 -18.10 1.56
CA ARG A 47 -12.16 -19.54 1.74
C ARG A 47 -13.55 -19.70 2.34
#